data_AF-A0A951NJ72-F1
#
_entry.id   AF-A0A951NJ72-F1
#
_cell.length_a   1.000
_cell.length_b   1.000
_cell.length_c   1.000
_cell.angle_alpha   90.00
_cell.angle_beta   90.00
_cell.angle_gamma   90.00
#
_symmetry.space_group_name_H-M   'P 1'
#
loop_
_entity.id
_entity.type
_entity.pdbx_description
1 polymer ?
#
loop_
_entity_poly.entity_id
_entity_poly.type
_entity_poly.pdbx_seq_one_letter_code
_entity_poly.pdbx_strand_id
1 'polypeptide(L)'
;MVGEDGSVEPSRQQSPADLIEQPAKVMRIGSMVKQLLEEVRAAPLDEAARTRLREIHQSSIKELEEGLAPELHDELERLTLPFTDDTVPSEGELRIAQAQLVGWLEGLFHGIQTALF
;
A
#
# COMPACT_ATOMS: atom_id res chain seq x y z
N MET A 1 24.91 37.42 -31.16
CA MET A 1 25.33 36.07 -30.75
C MET A 1 24.17 35.44 -30.02
N VAL A 2 23.82 34.22 -30.42
CA VAL A 2 22.96 33.22 -29.75
C VAL A 2 23.29 33.21 -28.24
N GLY A 3 22.40 33.17 -27.26
CA GLY A 3 21.06 32.60 -27.15
C GLY A 3 21.13 31.61 -25.98
N GLU A 4 20.30 31.76 -24.95
CA GLU A 4 19.91 30.68 -24.01
C GLU A 4 18.77 31.21 -23.13
N ASP A 5 17.57 31.04 -23.67
CA ASP A 5 16.32 31.13 -22.92
C ASP A 5 16.25 29.88 -22.04
N GLY A 6 16.64 30.04 -20.78
CA GLY A 6 16.51 29.02 -19.75
C GLY A 6 15.04 28.84 -19.41
N SER A 7 14.31 28.12 -20.27
CA SER A 7 12.97 27.62 -20.00
C SER A 7 13.02 26.75 -18.76
N VAL A 8 12.73 27.34 -17.61
CA VAL A 8 12.36 26.60 -16.41
C VAL A 8 11.04 25.93 -16.75
N GLU A 9 11.09 24.65 -17.14
CA GLU A 9 9.87 23.86 -17.25
C GLU A 9 9.14 23.96 -15.91
N PRO A 10 7.86 24.37 -15.88
CA PRO A 10 7.10 24.34 -14.65
C PRO A 10 7.13 22.88 -14.20
N SER A 11 7.70 22.63 -13.02
CA SER A 11 7.61 21.34 -12.33
C SER A 11 6.16 20.91 -12.40
N ARG A 12 5.86 19.98 -13.32
CA ARG A 12 4.52 19.44 -13.58
C ARG A 12 4.13 18.87 -12.23
N GLN A 13 3.28 19.58 -11.49
CA GLN A 13 2.70 19.07 -10.26
C GLN A 13 2.12 17.72 -10.66
N GLN A 14 2.71 16.62 -10.18
CA GLN A 14 2.26 15.27 -10.51
C GLN A 14 0.75 15.26 -10.27
N SER A 15 -0.01 14.86 -11.29
CA SER A 15 -1.44 14.74 -11.10
C SER A 15 -1.65 13.73 -9.96
N PRO A 16 -2.61 13.95 -9.05
CA PRO A 16 -2.95 12.95 -8.04
C PRO A 16 -3.21 11.56 -8.65
N ALA A 17 -3.68 11.52 -9.90
CA ALA A 17 -3.86 10.28 -10.65
C ALA A 17 -2.54 9.57 -11.02
N ASP A 18 -1.44 10.32 -11.19
CA ASP A 18 -0.12 9.79 -11.57
C ASP A 18 0.58 9.07 -10.41
N LEU A 19 0.09 9.25 -9.18
CA LEU A 19 0.62 8.57 -7.99
C LEU A 19 0.32 7.06 -7.98
N ILE A 20 -0.68 6.61 -8.74
CA ILE A 20 -1.02 5.19 -8.89
C ILE A 20 -0.74 4.75 -10.33
N GLU A 21 0.40 4.09 -10.54
CA GLU A 21 0.82 3.60 -11.85
C GLU A 21 -0.07 2.44 -12.35
N GLN A 22 -0.55 1.59 -11.44
CA GLN A 22 -1.38 0.43 -11.78
C GLN A 22 -2.67 0.35 -10.95
N PRO A 23 -3.69 1.20 -11.24
CA PRO A 23 -4.90 1.28 -10.42
C PRO A 23 -5.62 -0.05 -10.22
N ALA A 24 -5.78 -0.82 -11.30
CA ALA A 24 -6.45 -2.12 -11.22
C ALA A 24 -5.70 -3.14 -10.33
N LYS A 25 -4.36 -3.10 -10.33
CA LYS A 25 -3.53 -3.97 -9.48
C LYS A 25 -3.70 -3.59 -8.02
N VAL A 26 -3.54 -2.30 -7.70
CA VAL A 26 -3.66 -1.78 -6.33
C VAL A 26 -5.05 -2.06 -5.75
N MET A 27 -6.13 -1.85 -6.52
CA MET A 27 -7.50 -2.15 -6.09
C MET A 27 -7.72 -3.65 -5.80
N ARG A 28 -7.15 -4.53 -6.65
CA ARG A 28 -7.27 -5.98 -6.47
C ARG A 28 -6.56 -6.45 -5.20
N ILE A 29 -5.33 -5.97 -4.96
CA ILE A 29 -4.57 -6.30 -3.75
C ILE A 29 -5.25 -5.71 -2.51
N GLY A 30 -5.70 -4.45 -2.55
CA GLY A 30 -6.42 -3.82 -1.44
C GLY A 30 -7.68 -4.59 -1.04
N SER A 31 -8.46 -5.04 -2.04
CA SER A 31 -9.66 -5.86 -1.80
C SER A 31 -9.32 -7.21 -1.17
N MET A 32 -8.22 -7.85 -1.62
CA MET A 32 -7.74 -9.10 -1.03
C MET A 32 -7.33 -8.92 0.44
N VAL A 33 -6.53 -7.88 0.75
CA VAL A 33 -6.11 -7.60 2.14
C VAL A 33 -7.32 -7.31 3.03
N LYS A 34 -8.32 -6.58 2.51
CA LYS A 34 -9.56 -6.29 3.24
C LYS A 34 -10.35 -7.57 3.59
N GLN A 35 -10.51 -8.48 2.63
CA GLN A 35 -11.19 -9.77 2.88
C GLN A 35 -10.43 -10.62 3.90
N LEU A 36 -9.10 -10.65 3.81
CA LEU A 36 -8.27 -11.36 4.80
C LEU A 36 -8.43 -10.77 6.20
N LEU A 37 -8.51 -9.44 6.32
CA LEU A 37 -8.72 -8.76 7.60
C LEU A 37 -10.08 -9.13 8.21
N GLU A 38 -11.11 -9.25 7.38
CA GLU A 38 -12.43 -9.71 7.80
C GLU A 38 -12.38 -11.15 8.32
N GLU A 39 -11.64 -12.05 7.65
CA GLU A 39 -11.43 -13.42 8.11
C GLU A 39 -10.71 -13.50 9.47
N VAL A 40 -9.64 -12.72 9.68
CA VAL A 40 -8.95 -12.68 11.00
C VAL A 40 -9.88 -12.18 12.11
N ARG A 41 -10.87 -11.37 11.79
CA ARG A 41 -11.87 -10.87 12.75
C ARG A 41 -13.00 -11.87 13.00
N ALA A 42 -13.26 -12.76 12.05
CA ALA A 42 -14.40 -13.68 12.08
C ALA A 42 -14.14 -14.91 12.97
N ALA A 43 -12.92 -15.45 12.98
CA ALA A 43 -12.59 -16.64 13.73
C ALA A 43 -11.11 -16.66 14.20
N PRO A 44 -10.79 -17.40 15.29
CA PRO A 44 -9.42 -17.63 15.69
C PRO A 44 -8.61 -18.38 14.62
N LEU A 45 -7.35 -18.02 14.47
CA LEU A 45 -6.37 -18.60 13.57
C LEU A 45 -5.40 -19.50 14.32
N ASP A 46 -5.08 -20.64 13.72
CA ASP A 46 -3.97 -21.46 14.17
C ASP A 46 -2.61 -20.87 13.75
N GLU A 47 -1.52 -21.45 14.23
CA GLU A 47 -0.16 -20.98 13.94
C GLU A 47 0.21 -21.08 12.45
N ALA A 48 -0.29 -22.09 11.75
CA ALA A 48 -0.05 -22.28 10.33
C ALA A 48 -0.73 -21.18 9.49
N ALA A 49 -1.98 -20.85 9.81
CA ALA A 49 -2.72 -19.76 9.20
C ALA A 49 -2.03 -18.41 9.47
N ARG A 50 -1.56 -18.17 10.71
CA ARG A 50 -0.83 -16.94 11.04
C ARG A 50 0.49 -16.81 10.29
N THR A 51 1.23 -17.91 10.16
CA THR A 51 2.48 -17.94 9.36
C THR A 51 2.19 -17.60 7.90
N ARG A 52 1.17 -18.22 7.31
CA ARG A 52 0.76 -17.93 5.94
C ARG A 52 0.29 -16.50 5.76
N LEU A 53 -0.40 -15.94 6.75
CA LEU A 53 -0.89 -14.57 6.68
C LEU A 53 0.23 -13.53 6.75
N ARG A 54 1.30 -13.81 7.51
CA ARG A 54 2.55 -13.03 7.51
C ARG A 54 3.15 -12.96 6.11
N GLU A 55 3.29 -14.10 5.45
CA GLU A 55 3.85 -14.18 4.09
C GLU A 55 2.98 -13.44 3.07
N ILE A 56 1.65 -13.61 3.15
CA ILE A 56 0.70 -12.89 2.30
C ILE A 56 0.83 -11.38 2.52
N HIS A 57 0.96 -10.92 3.76
CA HIS A 57 1.12 -9.50 4.06
C HIS A 57 2.40 -8.93 3.43
N GLN A 58 3.54 -9.60 3.62
CA GLN A 58 4.82 -9.20 3.01
C GLN A 58 4.76 -9.19 1.48
N SER A 59 4.14 -10.21 0.88
CA SER A 59 3.95 -10.26 -0.58
C SER A 59 3.02 -9.15 -1.07
N SER A 60 1.96 -8.83 -0.31
CA SER A 60 1.00 -7.79 -0.69
C SER A 60 1.65 -6.42 -0.73
N ILE A 61 2.55 -6.11 0.22
CA ILE A 61 3.30 -4.84 0.23
C ILE A 61 4.14 -4.71 -1.04
N LYS A 62 4.94 -5.72 -1.38
CA LYS A 62 5.76 -5.72 -2.61
C LYS A 62 4.92 -5.56 -3.88
N GLU A 63 3.78 -6.24 -3.95
CA GLU A 63 2.87 -6.13 -5.09
C GLU A 63 2.21 -4.74 -5.19
N LEU A 64 1.96 -4.08 -4.05
CA LEU A 64 1.48 -2.71 -4.00
C LEU A 64 2.56 -1.72 -4.46
N GLU A 65 3.79 -1.87 -3.98
CA GLU A 65 4.94 -1.04 -4.38
C GLU A 65 5.15 -1.02 -5.90
N GLU A 66 4.98 -2.17 -6.58
CA GLU A 66 5.05 -2.24 -8.05
C GLU A 66 3.92 -1.49 -8.79
N GLY A 67 2.84 -1.15 -8.09
CA GLY A 67 1.68 -0.44 -8.64
C GLY A 67 1.58 1.02 -8.23
N LEU A 68 2.53 1.52 -7.44
CA LEU A 68 2.56 2.85 -6.86
C LEU A 68 3.74 3.65 -7.41
N ALA A 69 3.59 4.97 -7.50
CA ALA A 69 4.70 5.87 -7.81
C ALA A 69 5.77 5.84 -6.69
N PRO A 70 7.03 6.20 -6.99
CA PRO A 70 8.12 6.18 -6.01
C PRO A 70 7.82 6.93 -4.71
N GLU A 71 7.11 8.06 -4.78
CA GLU A 71 6.74 8.85 -3.61
C GLU A 71 5.85 8.07 -2.63
N LEU A 72 4.90 7.29 -3.15
CA LEU A 72 4.01 6.45 -2.35
C LEU A 72 4.66 5.14 -1.93
N HIS A 73 5.62 4.63 -2.70
CA HIS A 73 6.48 3.52 -2.28
C HIS A 73 7.21 3.91 -0.99
N ASP A 74 7.93 5.03 -1.01
CA ASP A 74 8.70 5.50 0.15
C ASP A 74 7.79 5.79 1.34
N GLU A 75 6.57 6.29 1.10
CA GLU A 75 5.58 6.47 2.16
C GLU A 75 5.13 5.14 2.77
N LEU A 76 4.79 4.16 1.94
CA LEU A 76 4.35 2.85 2.38
C LEU A 76 5.45 2.14 3.19
N GLU A 77 6.71 2.19 2.73
CA GLU A 77 7.86 1.61 3.42
C GLU A 77 8.09 2.28 4.79
N ARG A 78 7.97 3.61 4.89
CA ARG A 78 8.11 4.31 6.18
C ARG A 78 7.01 3.96 7.18
N LEU A 79 5.81 3.69 6.70
CA LEU A 79 4.66 3.41 7.56
C LEU A 79 4.59 1.94 7.96
N THR A 80 4.98 1.02 7.07
CA THR A 80 4.87 -0.42 7.32
C THR A 80 6.10 -0.94 8.06
N LEU A 81 5.87 -1.61 9.19
CA LEU A 81 6.94 -2.33 9.89
C LEU A 81 6.88 -3.81 9.50
N PRO A 82 7.96 -4.40 8.95
CA PRO A 82 7.99 -5.81 8.62
C PRO A 82 7.94 -6.67 9.89
N PHE A 83 7.24 -7.80 9.80
CA PHE A 83 7.31 -8.84 10.82
C PHE A 83 8.72 -9.43 10.88
N THR A 84 9.17 -9.78 12.08
CA THR A 84 10.42 -10.53 12.27
C THR A 84 10.25 -11.97 11.78
N ASP A 85 11.28 -12.52 11.14
CA ASP A 85 11.23 -13.89 10.62
C ASP A 85 11.27 -14.94 11.74
N ASP A 86 11.84 -14.57 12.89
CA ASP A 86 12.12 -15.46 14.03
C ASP A 86 10.87 -15.88 14.82
N THR A 87 9.74 -15.20 14.65
CA THR A 87 8.52 -15.44 15.43
C THR A 87 7.26 -15.35 14.58
N VAL A 88 6.32 -16.28 14.79
CA VAL A 88 4.99 -16.20 14.19
C VAL A 88 4.20 -15.08 14.87
N PRO A 89 3.71 -14.07 14.13
CA PRO A 89 2.97 -12.96 14.72
C PRO A 89 1.68 -13.44 15.36
N SER A 90 1.24 -12.73 16.39
CA SER A 90 -0.07 -12.91 17.01
C SER A 90 -1.19 -12.46 16.07
N GLU A 91 -2.41 -12.93 16.33
CA GLU A 91 -3.60 -12.46 15.60
C GLU A 91 -3.80 -10.94 15.75
N GLY A 92 -3.43 -10.39 16.92
CA GLY A 92 -3.50 -8.96 17.17
C GLY A 92 -2.58 -8.18 16.24
N GLU A 93 -1.33 -8.63 16.11
CA GLU A 93 -0.34 -8.02 15.21
C GLU A 93 -0.79 -8.11 13.74
N LEU A 94 -1.29 -9.27 13.31
CA LEU A 94 -1.82 -9.46 11.95
C LEU A 94 -3.02 -8.55 11.66
N ARG A 95 -3.96 -8.40 12.60
CA ARG A 95 -5.11 -7.49 12.46
C ARG A 95 -4.67 -6.04 12.33
N ILE A 96 -3.70 -5.59 13.13
CA ILE A 96 -3.21 -4.22 13.06
C ILE A 96 -2.50 -3.97 11.73
N ALA A 97 -1.59 -4.86 11.33
CA ALA A 97 -0.84 -4.71 10.08
C ALA A 97 -1.75 -4.67 8.85
N GLN A 98 -2.76 -5.54 8.78
CA GLN A 98 -3.72 -5.51 7.67
C GLN A 98 -4.66 -4.30 7.74
N ALA A 99 -5.14 -3.92 8.92
CA ALA A 99 -5.98 -2.73 9.07
C ALA A 99 -5.24 -1.45 8.67
N GLN A 100 -3.94 -1.36 8.96
CA GLN A 100 -3.09 -0.26 8.51
C GLN A 100 -3.07 -0.17 6.98
N LEU A 101 -2.79 -1.29 6.29
CA LEU A 101 -2.78 -1.30 4.83
C LEU A 101 -4.14 -0.94 4.23
N VAL A 102 -5.23 -1.52 4.75
CA VAL A 102 -6.58 -1.24 4.26
C VAL A 102 -6.92 0.24 4.44
N GLY A 103 -6.69 0.80 5.63
CA GLY A 103 -6.98 2.21 5.91
C GLY A 103 -6.15 3.17 5.07
N TRP A 104 -4.86 2.87 4.89
CA TRP A 104 -3.98 3.67 4.03
C TRP A 104 -4.45 3.65 2.56
N LEU A 105 -4.79 2.47 2.03
CA LEU A 105 -5.32 2.34 0.66
C LEU A 105 -6.65 3.05 0.47
N GLU A 106 -7.58 2.91 1.41
CA GLU A 106 -8.88 3.61 1.37
C GLU A 106 -8.68 5.14 1.39
N GLY A 107 -7.76 5.63 2.22
CA GLY A 107 -7.38 7.05 2.28
C GLY A 107 -6.74 7.55 0.98
N LEU A 108 -5.84 6.75 0.39
CA LEU A 108 -5.20 7.06 -0.89
C LEU A 108 -6.23 7.21 -2.01
N PHE A 109 -7.11 6.23 -2.19
CA PHE A 109 -8.14 6.29 -3.23
C PHE A 109 -9.12 7.45 -3.01
N HIS A 110 -9.52 7.69 -1.77
CA HIS A 110 -10.38 8.82 -1.43
C HIS A 110 -9.70 10.16 -1.74
N GLY A 111 -8.44 10.34 -1.35
CA GLY A 111 -7.68 11.57 -1.60
C GLY A 111 -7.52 11.88 -3.09
N ILE A 112 -7.24 10.86 -3.91
CA ILE A 112 -7.16 11.01 -5.36
C ILE A 112 -8.52 11.40 -5.95
N GLN A 113 -9.60 10.74 -5.54
CA GLN A 113 -10.94 11.11 -5.98
C GLN A 113 -11.27 12.57 -5.61
N THR A 114 -11.05 12.96 -4.36
CA THR A 114 -11.30 14.33 -3.89
C THR A 114 -10.48 15.38 -4.63
N ALA A 115 -9.27 15.07 -5.09
CA ALA A 115 -8.44 16.00 -5.84
C ALA A 115 -8.82 16.11 -7.33
N LEU A 116 -9.55 15.12 -7.87
CA LEU A 116 -9.97 15.06 -9.28
C LEU A 116 -11.43 15.51 -9.51
N PHE A 117 -12.25 15.59 -8.46
CA PHE A 117 -13.66 16.03 -8.49
C PHE A 117 -13.82 17.43 -7.89
#